data_AF-A0A2G4SES8-F1
#
_entry.id   AF-A0A2G4SES8-F1
#
_cell.length_a   1.000
_cell.length_b   1.000
_cell.length_c   1.000
_cell.angle_alpha   90.00
_cell.angle_beta   90.00
_cell.angle_gamma   90.00
#
_symmetry.space_group_name_H-M   'P 1'
#
loop_
_entity.id
_entity.type
_entity.pdbx_description
1 polymer ?
#
loop_
_entity_poly.entity_id
_entity_poly.type
_entity_poly.pdbx_seq_one_letter_code
_entity_poly.pdbx_strand_id
1 'polypeptide(L)'
;MELVYESVNEFLLAITSYLSAQTISNRKQQPSLEASKEKYREAMKSLQDDLLPIRAHGMGILKDMALAKDPLVSSGEGLSQLLDIFVRLIQDEDSYIYLNAVKGLSAMTDAYGNDIIKKLGDIYKDKNQKLDNRLRIGEALLQTVQRCGDALGKYSNTNETFITLCSLTLYSRYTL
;
A
#
# COMPACT_ATOMS: atom_id res chain seq x y z
N MET A 1 -21.99 53.63 -2.73
CA MET A 1 -21.32 52.67 -3.64
C MET A 1 -20.01 52.18 -3.01
N GLU A 2 -19.16 53.08 -2.48
CA GLU A 2 -17.90 52.72 -1.78
C GLU A 2 -18.05 51.78 -0.57
N LEU A 3 -19.04 52.00 0.31
CA LEU A 3 -19.28 51.14 1.49
C LEU A 3 -19.53 49.66 1.17
N VAL A 4 -20.11 49.37 0.01
CA VAL A 4 -20.38 48.00 -0.43
C VAL A 4 -19.09 47.32 -0.86
N TYR A 5 -18.22 48.04 -1.58
CA TYR A 5 -16.92 47.53 -2.04
C TYR A 5 -15.96 47.24 -0.88
N GLU A 6 -16.00 48.06 0.18
CA GLU A 6 -15.18 47.86 1.37
C GLU A 6 -15.56 46.57 2.11
N SER A 7 -16.87 46.31 2.29
CA SER A 7 -17.35 45.06 2.91
C SER A 7 -17.02 43.81 2.08
N VAL A 8 -17.05 43.92 0.74
CA VAL A 8 -16.71 42.82 -0.15
C VAL A 8 -15.22 42.51 -0.07
N ASN A 9 -14.35 43.54 -0.03
CA ASN A 9 -12.91 43.33 0.10
C ASN A 9 -12.52 42.67 1.43
N GLU A 10 -13.17 43.06 2.53
CA GLU A 10 -12.96 42.45 3.85
C GLU A 10 -13.36 40.96 3.85
N PHE A 11 -14.47 40.63 3.21
CA PHE A 11 -14.92 39.24 3.06
C PHE A 11 -13.97 38.40 2.19
N LEU A 12 -13.47 38.97 1.09
CA LEU A 12 -12.51 38.31 0.20
C LEU A 12 -11.16 38.07 0.88
N LEU A 13 -10.71 39.01 1.72
CA LEU A 13 -9.52 38.87 2.56
C LEU A 13 -9.69 37.73 3.57
N ALA A 14 -10.85 37.64 4.23
CA ALA A 14 -11.14 36.59 5.19
C ALA A 14 -11.15 35.19 4.53
N ILE A 15 -11.76 35.04 3.35
CA ILE A 15 -11.76 33.78 2.60
C ILE A 15 -10.33 33.40 2.19
N THR A 16 -9.56 34.34 1.64
CA THR A 16 -8.19 34.09 1.17
C THR A 16 -7.27 33.71 2.34
N SER A 17 -7.42 34.38 3.48
CA SER A 17 -6.75 34.07 4.75
C SER A 17 -7.08 32.64 5.22
N TYR A 18 -8.36 32.26 5.21
CA TYR A 18 -8.79 30.94 5.63
C TYR A 18 -8.24 29.83 4.71
N LEU A 19 -8.31 30.03 3.40
CA LEU A 19 -7.78 29.08 2.41
C LEU A 19 -6.24 28.95 2.49
N SER A 20 -5.54 30.07 2.70
CA SER A 20 -4.08 30.04 2.91
C SER A 20 -3.70 29.35 4.22
N ALA A 21 -4.45 29.56 5.31
CA ALA A 21 -4.24 28.85 6.57
C ALA A 21 -4.50 27.34 6.43
N GLN A 22 -5.57 26.93 5.74
CA GLN A 22 -5.83 25.51 5.45
C GLN A 22 -4.72 24.88 4.60
N THR A 23 -4.25 25.56 3.55
CA THR A 23 -3.16 25.04 2.70
C THR A 23 -1.83 24.93 3.47
N ILE A 24 -1.53 25.87 4.36
CA ILE A 24 -0.36 25.79 5.26
C ILE A 24 -0.52 24.64 6.26
N SER A 25 -1.71 24.43 6.81
CA SER A 25 -1.97 23.31 7.72
C SER A 25 -1.82 21.95 7.02
N ASN A 26 -2.33 21.83 5.80
CA ASN A 26 -2.17 20.61 4.99
C ASN A 26 -0.70 20.36 4.60
N ARG A 27 0.05 21.42 4.27
CA ARG A 27 1.50 21.31 4.02
C ARG A 27 2.30 20.87 5.24
N LYS A 28 1.90 21.26 6.46
CA LYS A 28 2.54 20.78 7.70
C LYS A 28 2.27 19.31 8.00
N GLN A 29 1.16 18.76 7.49
CA GLN A 29 0.82 17.34 7.65
C GLN A 29 1.50 16.44 6.61
N GLN A 30 1.81 16.97 5.42
CA GLN A 30 2.64 16.25 4.46
C GLN A 30 4.11 16.23 4.94
N PRO A 31 4.74 15.06 5.07
CA PRO A 31 6.16 15.00 5.36
C PRO A 31 6.94 15.74 4.27
N SER A 32 7.97 16.49 4.67
CA SER A 32 8.86 17.10 3.69
C SER A 32 9.53 15.99 2.88
N LEU A 33 9.79 16.25 1.59
CA LEU A 33 10.43 15.26 0.73
C LEU A 33 11.73 14.71 1.33
N GLU A 34 12.52 15.56 1.98
CA GLU A 34 13.75 15.16 2.65
C GLU A 34 13.51 14.24 3.85
N ALA A 35 12.45 14.48 4.64
CA ALA A 35 12.07 13.58 5.72
C ALA A 35 11.58 12.21 5.19
N SER A 36 10.81 12.19 4.10
CA SER A 36 10.38 10.95 3.45
C SER A 36 11.56 10.14 2.93
N LYS A 37 12.55 10.80 2.29
CA LYS A 37 13.78 10.16 1.83
C LYS A 37 14.60 9.57 2.98
N GLU A 38 14.75 10.31 4.08
CA GLU A 38 15.50 9.84 5.24
C GLU A 38 14.82 8.62 5.88
N LYS A 39 13.49 8.66 6.05
CA LYS A 39 12.70 7.53 6.55
C LYS A 39 12.79 6.31 5.65
N TYR A 40 12.75 6.51 4.33
CA TYR A 40 12.96 5.43 3.36
C TYR A 40 14.37 4.83 3.47
N ARG A 41 15.41 5.68 3.59
CA ARG A 41 16.80 5.26 3.75
C ARG A 41 17.00 4.45 5.04
N GLU A 42 16.39 4.89 6.13
CA GLU A 42 16.36 4.15 7.40
C GLU A 42 15.71 2.77 7.22
N ALA A 43 14.54 2.72 6.58
CA ALA A 43 13.85 1.45 6.32
C ALA A 43 14.70 0.48 5.49
N MET A 44 15.34 0.98 4.44
CA MET A 44 16.22 0.19 3.58
C MET A 44 17.48 -0.30 4.31
N LYS A 45 17.99 0.47 5.28
CA LYS A 45 19.09 0.04 6.15
C LYS A 45 18.63 -1.08 7.08
N SER A 46 17.48 -0.92 7.74
CA SER A 46 16.92 -1.93 8.64
C SER A 46 16.61 -3.25 7.94
N LEU A 47 16.13 -3.21 6.68
CA LEU A 47 15.88 -4.42 5.87
C LEU A 47 17.12 -5.28 5.61
N GLN A 48 18.31 -4.69 5.68
CA GLN A 48 19.61 -5.34 5.46
C GLN A 48 20.30 -5.79 6.76
N ASP A 49 19.66 -5.59 7.91
CA ASP A 49 20.20 -6.00 9.20
C ASP A 49 20.18 -7.53 9.37
N ASP A 50 21.14 -8.11 10.08
CA ASP A 50 21.18 -9.55 10.32
C ASP A 50 20.09 -10.02 11.29
N LEU A 51 19.62 -9.14 12.18
CA LEU A 51 18.59 -9.44 13.15
C LEU A 51 17.21 -9.37 12.49
N LEU A 52 16.55 -10.53 12.39
CA LEU A 52 15.20 -10.66 11.81
C LEU A 52 14.18 -9.63 12.34
N PRO A 53 14.14 -9.30 13.65
CA PRO A 53 13.23 -8.28 14.16
C PRO A 53 13.52 -6.88 13.60
N ILE A 54 14.79 -6.54 13.36
CA ILE A 54 15.19 -5.24 12.78
C ILE A 54 14.81 -5.20 11.30
N ARG A 55 15.00 -6.30 10.56
CA ARG A 55 14.49 -6.42 9.19
C ARG A 55 12.98 -6.20 9.13
N ALA A 56 12.24 -6.84 10.04
CA ALA A 56 10.79 -6.66 10.13
C ALA A 56 10.38 -5.23 10.52
N HIS A 57 11.18 -4.53 11.34
CA HIS A 57 10.97 -3.12 11.60
C HIS A 57 11.07 -2.28 10.31
N GLY A 58 12.09 -2.52 9.47
CA GLY A 58 12.22 -1.87 8.17
C GLY A 58 11.01 -2.09 7.25
N MET A 59 10.48 -3.32 7.21
CA MET A 59 9.22 -3.62 6.51
C MET A 59 8.06 -2.79 7.05
N GLY A 60 7.96 -2.68 8.37
CA GLY A 60 6.95 -1.88 9.07
C GLY A 60 7.00 -0.41 8.65
N ILE A 61 8.19 0.19 8.60
CA ILE A 61 8.39 1.58 8.18
C ILE A 61 7.86 1.80 6.75
N LEU A 62 8.23 0.93 5.81
CA LEU A 62 7.78 1.05 4.41
C LEU A 62 6.25 0.90 4.28
N LYS A 63 5.67 -0.07 4.99
CA LYS A 63 4.22 -0.27 5.04
C LYS A 63 3.52 0.96 5.62
N ASP A 64 4.04 1.53 6.71
CA ASP A 64 3.47 2.73 7.32
C ASP A 64 3.57 3.95 6.40
N MET A 65 4.67 4.11 5.66
CA MET A 65 4.80 5.16 4.63
C MET A 65 3.74 5.00 3.53
N ALA A 66 3.53 3.76 3.05
CA ALA A 66 2.53 3.48 2.03
C ALA A 66 1.11 3.74 2.52
N LEU A 67 0.78 3.35 3.75
CA LEU A 67 -0.54 3.60 4.36
C LEU A 67 -0.77 5.09 4.63
N ALA A 68 0.27 5.84 5.00
CA ALA A 68 0.25 7.29 5.13
C ALA A 68 0.17 8.04 3.79
N LYS A 69 0.09 7.32 2.65
CA LYS A 69 0.08 7.89 1.30
C LYS A 69 1.31 8.79 1.03
N ASP A 70 2.47 8.40 1.55
CA ASP A 70 3.72 9.09 1.27
C ASP A 70 4.04 9.01 -0.24
N PRO A 71 4.15 10.15 -0.95
CA PRO A 71 4.32 10.17 -2.41
C PRO A 71 5.52 9.36 -2.91
N LEU A 72 6.54 9.14 -2.08
CA LEU A 72 7.75 8.40 -2.44
C LEU A 72 7.46 6.92 -2.70
N VAL A 73 6.44 6.34 -2.05
CA VAL A 73 6.15 4.90 -2.11
C VAL A 73 4.68 4.58 -2.43
N SER A 74 3.79 5.57 -2.46
CA SER A 74 2.35 5.35 -2.62
C SER A 74 1.83 5.41 -4.05
N SER A 75 2.67 5.71 -5.05
CA SER A 75 2.22 5.85 -6.44
C SER A 75 3.32 5.57 -7.47
N GLY A 76 2.92 5.28 -8.71
CA GLY A 76 3.82 5.13 -9.86
C GLY A 76 4.94 4.12 -9.62
N GLU A 77 6.16 4.52 -9.95
CA GLU A 77 7.35 3.67 -9.80
C GLU A 77 7.64 3.33 -8.33
N GLY A 78 7.44 4.28 -7.41
CA GLY A 78 7.68 4.07 -5.98
C GLY A 78 6.83 2.96 -5.39
N LEU A 79 5.54 2.90 -5.78
CA LEU A 79 4.66 1.79 -5.39
C LEU A 79 5.13 0.47 -6.01
N SER A 80 5.52 0.45 -7.29
CA SER A 80 6.04 -0.76 -7.91
C SER A 80 7.27 -1.30 -7.16
N GLN A 81 8.23 -0.44 -6.86
CA GLN A 81 9.45 -0.79 -6.13
C GLN A 81 9.14 -1.30 -4.71
N LEU A 82 8.19 -0.66 -4.01
CA LEU A 82 7.72 -1.13 -2.71
C LEU A 82 7.16 -2.55 -2.81
N LEU A 83 6.28 -2.82 -3.79
CA LEU A 83 5.71 -4.15 -3.97
C LEU A 83 6.76 -5.18 -4.40
N ASP A 84 7.77 -4.79 -5.18
CA ASP A 84 8.95 -5.62 -5.48
C ASP A 84 9.74 -6.02 -4.23
N ILE A 85 9.90 -5.10 -3.27
CA ILE A 85 10.54 -5.38 -1.97
C ILE A 85 9.71 -6.43 -1.22
N PHE A 86 8.40 -6.21 -1.08
CA PHE A 86 7.53 -7.14 -0.35
C PHE A 86 7.45 -8.52 -1.00
N VAL A 87 7.41 -8.60 -2.33
CA VAL A 87 7.47 -9.87 -3.06
C VAL A 87 8.75 -10.65 -2.76
N ARG A 88 9.90 -9.97 -2.73
CA ARG A 88 11.18 -10.61 -2.38
C ARG A 88 11.16 -11.14 -0.95
N LEU A 89 10.59 -10.38 -0.01
CA LEU A 89 10.49 -10.76 1.39
C LEU A 89 9.51 -11.90 1.64
N ILE A 90 8.48 -12.06 0.79
CA ILE A 90 7.61 -13.24 0.80
C ILE A 90 8.40 -14.52 0.43
N GLN A 91 9.41 -14.40 -0.41
CA GLN A 91 10.23 -15.52 -0.85
C GLN A 91 11.44 -15.77 0.06
N ASP A 92 11.54 -15.06 1.19
CA ASP A 92 12.64 -15.21 2.14
C ASP A 92 12.61 -16.59 2.82
N GLU A 93 13.75 -17.27 2.89
CA GLU A 93 13.82 -18.61 3.50
C GLU A 93 13.39 -18.61 4.98
N ASP A 94 13.59 -17.49 5.67
CA ASP A 94 13.14 -17.32 7.04
C ASP A 94 11.63 -17.07 7.14
N SER A 95 10.95 -17.99 7.84
CA SER A 95 9.49 -17.95 7.98
C SER A 95 9.00 -16.72 8.75
N TYR A 96 9.79 -16.15 9.66
CA TYR A 96 9.39 -14.94 10.38
C TYR A 96 9.34 -13.74 9.42
N ILE A 97 10.32 -13.61 8.52
CA ILE A 97 10.31 -12.54 7.50
C ILE A 97 9.17 -12.74 6.51
N TYR A 98 9.02 -13.95 5.97
CA TYR A 98 7.92 -14.32 5.09
C TYR A 98 6.55 -13.93 5.66
N LEU A 99 6.23 -14.38 6.87
CA LEU A 99 4.93 -14.15 7.49
C LEU A 99 4.67 -12.67 7.76
N ASN A 100 5.70 -11.91 8.15
CA ASN A 100 5.57 -10.46 8.35
C ASN A 100 5.37 -9.72 7.02
N ALA A 101 6.02 -10.17 5.95
CA ALA A 101 5.83 -9.60 4.61
C ALA A 101 4.41 -9.82 4.10
N VAL A 102 3.86 -11.04 4.23
CA VAL A 102 2.47 -11.35 3.86
C VAL A 102 1.50 -10.47 4.65
N LYS A 103 1.67 -10.35 5.96
CA LYS A 103 0.83 -9.49 6.81
C LYS A 103 0.92 -8.01 6.42
N GLY A 104 2.11 -7.51 6.10
CA GLY A 104 2.31 -6.13 5.65
C GLY A 104 1.59 -5.86 4.32
N LEU A 105 1.69 -6.79 3.36
CA LEU A 105 0.97 -6.72 2.08
C LEU A 105 -0.56 -6.78 2.28
N SER A 106 -1.03 -7.67 3.14
CA SER A 106 -2.46 -7.76 3.49
C SER A 106 -2.97 -6.45 4.10
N ALA A 107 -2.19 -5.81 4.99
CA ALA A 107 -2.55 -4.52 5.57
C ALA A 107 -2.64 -3.38 4.52
N MET A 108 -1.85 -3.46 3.45
CA MET A 108 -1.86 -2.49 2.34
C MET A 108 -2.96 -2.76 1.29
N THR A 109 -3.65 -3.90 1.40
CA THR A 109 -4.65 -4.34 0.40
C THR A 109 -5.81 -3.38 0.27
N ASP A 110 -6.28 -2.80 1.39
CA ASP A 110 -7.39 -1.84 1.39
C ASP A 110 -7.09 -0.59 0.53
N ALA A 111 -5.78 -0.27 0.37
CA ALA A 111 -5.31 0.90 -0.35
C ALA A 111 -4.79 0.59 -1.77
N TYR A 112 -4.22 -0.59 -2.00
CA TYR A 112 -3.47 -0.95 -3.21
C TYR A 112 -3.81 -2.35 -3.76
N GLY A 113 -4.96 -2.90 -3.40
CA GLY A 113 -5.33 -4.29 -3.69
C GLY A 113 -5.24 -4.67 -5.17
N ASN A 114 -5.63 -3.79 -6.09
CA ASN A 114 -5.53 -4.06 -7.53
C ASN A 114 -4.08 -4.25 -8.01
N ASP A 115 -3.18 -3.37 -7.59
CA ASP A 115 -1.75 -3.45 -7.95
C ASP A 115 -1.10 -4.70 -7.33
N ILE A 116 -1.45 -5.00 -6.07
CA ILE A 116 -0.98 -6.20 -5.36
C ILE A 116 -1.44 -7.47 -6.06
N ILE A 117 -2.75 -7.61 -6.33
CA ILE A 117 -3.34 -8.79 -6.98
C ILE A 117 -2.71 -9.00 -8.36
N LYS A 118 -2.58 -7.93 -9.14
CA LYS A 118 -1.96 -8.00 -10.47
C LYS A 118 -0.53 -8.55 -10.36
N LYS A 119 0.28 -7.96 -9.47
CA LYS A 119 1.69 -8.30 -9.33
C LYS A 119 1.90 -9.73 -8.82
N LEU A 120 1.18 -10.13 -7.77
CA LEU A 120 1.25 -11.50 -7.24
C LEU A 120 0.71 -12.52 -8.25
N GLY A 121 -0.35 -12.19 -8.98
CA GLY A 121 -0.91 -13.06 -10.02
C GLY A 121 0.06 -13.30 -11.18
N ASP A 122 0.79 -12.27 -11.61
CA ASP A 122 1.81 -12.38 -12.66
C ASP A 122 2.96 -13.31 -12.23
N ILE A 123 3.38 -13.24 -10.96
CA ILE A 123 4.42 -14.12 -10.41
C ILE A 123 3.90 -15.55 -10.22
N TYR A 124 2.67 -15.72 -9.74
CA TYR A 124 2.06 -17.04 -9.49
C TYR A 124 1.93 -17.88 -10.78
N LYS A 125 1.64 -17.20 -11.90
CA LYS A 125 1.56 -17.77 -13.25
C LYS A 125 2.88 -18.31 -13.78
N ASP A 126 3.99 -17.73 -13.36
CA ASP A 126 5.30 -18.06 -13.91
C ASP A 126 5.68 -19.49 -13.54
N LYS A 127 5.61 -20.39 -14.53
CA LYS A 127 5.93 -21.80 -14.37
C LYS A 127 7.42 -22.04 -14.12
N ASN A 128 8.28 -21.05 -14.35
CA ASN A 128 9.71 -21.14 -14.08
C ASN A 128 10.05 -20.89 -12.61
N GLN A 129 9.11 -20.36 -11.82
CA GLN A 129 9.29 -20.19 -10.38
C GLN A 129 9.31 -21.55 -9.67
N LYS A 130 10.14 -21.65 -8.62
CA LYS A 130 10.15 -22.82 -7.72
C LYS A 130 8.76 -23.01 -7.12
N LEU A 131 8.35 -24.27 -6.94
CA LEU A 131 7.02 -24.60 -6.39
C LEU A 131 6.79 -23.93 -5.03
N ASP A 132 7.78 -23.96 -4.13
CA ASP A 132 7.68 -23.32 -2.81
C ASP A 132 7.39 -21.81 -2.91
N ASN A 133 8.11 -21.09 -3.79
CA ASN A 133 7.87 -19.68 -4.03
C ASN A 133 6.45 -19.44 -4.58
N ARG A 134 5.98 -20.28 -5.51
CA ARG A 134 4.62 -20.17 -6.05
C ARG A 134 3.56 -20.41 -4.97
N LEU A 135 3.80 -21.32 -4.03
CA LEU A 135 2.88 -21.57 -2.92
C LEU A 135 2.81 -20.37 -1.97
N ARG A 136 3.95 -19.79 -1.59
CA ARG A 136 4.01 -18.59 -0.73
C ARG A 136 3.34 -17.37 -1.38
N ILE A 137 3.57 -17.18 -2.68
CA ILE A 137 2.89 -16.13 -3.46
C ILE A 137 1.39 -16.41 -3.54
N GLY A 138 0.99 -17.67 -3.73
CA GLY A 138 -0.40 -18.09 -3.72
C GLY A 138 -1.10 -17.82 -2.39
N GLU A 139 -0.43 -18.06 -1.27
CA GLU A 139 -0.94 -17.73 0.07
C GLU A 139 -1.13 -16.22 0.22
N ALA A 140 -0.14 -15.41 -0.14
CA ALA A 140 -0.24 -13.95 -0.08
C ALA A 140 -1.40 -13.44 -0.94
N LEU A 141 -1.55 -13.98 -2.16
CA LEU A 141 -2.62 -13.63 -3.08
C LEU A 141 -4.00 -14.01 -2.50
N LEU A 142 -4.13 -15.20 -1.91
CA LEU A 142 -5.35 -15.63 -1.25
C LEU A 142 -5.73 -14.68 -0.11
N GLN A 143 -4.77 -14.31 0.74
CA GLN A 143 -5.02 -13.38 1.85
C GLN A 143 -5.42 -11.99 1.35
N THR A 144 -4.81 -11.48 0.27
CA THR A 144 -5.21 -10.22 -0.36
C THR A 144 -6.64 -10.30 -0.92
N VAL A 145 -6.99 -11.37 -1.63
CA VAL A 145 -8.35 -11.52 -2.19
C VAL A 145 -9.40 -11.64 -1.08
N GLN A 146 -9.12 -12.40 -0.02
CA GLN A 146 -10.00 -12.50 1.15
C GLN A 146 -10.20 -11.13 1.81
N ARG A 147 -9.13 -10.37 2.00
CA ARG A 147 -9.19 -9.02 2.57
C ARG A 147 -10.00 -8.05 1.72
N CYS A 148 -9.84 -8.08 0.39
CA CYS A 148 -10.69 -7.34 -0.54
C CYS A 148 -12.17 -7.76 -0.43
N GLY A 149 -12.42 -9.07 -0.35
CA GLY A 149 -13.76 -9.63 -0.18
C GLY A 149 -14.43 -9.17 1.10
N ASP A 150 -13.73 -9.20 2.24
CA ASP A 150 -14.25 -8.72 3.53
C ASP A 150 -14.55 -7.22 3.51
N ALA A 151 -13.72 -6.42 2.83
CA ALA A 151 -13.97 -4.99 2.67
C ALA A 151 -15.25 -4.70 1.86
N LEU A 152 -15.56 -5.54 0.86
CA LEU A 152 -16.77 -5.44 0.04
C LEU A 152 -18.00 -6.09 0.70
N GLY A 153 -17.82 -7.19 1.44
CA GLY A 153 -18.87 -7.88 2.19
C GLY A 153 -19.47 -7.05 3.32
N LYS A 154 -18.75 -6.03 3.81
CA LYS A 154 -19.31 -4.96 4.67
C LYS A 154 -20.49 -4.21 4.02
N TYR A 155 -20.65 -4.30 2.71
CA TYR A 155 -21.70 -3.61 1.93
C TYR A 155 -22.71 -4.56 1.26
N SER A 156 -22.58 -5.89 1.38
CA SER A 156 -23.59 -6.83 0.86
C SER A 156 -23.53 -8.21 1.54
N ASN A 157 -24.70 -8.74 1.89
CA ASN A 157 -24.94 -10.04 2.53
C ASN A 157 -24.58 -11.28 1.66
N THR A 158 -23.47 -11.26 0.92
CA THR A 158 -23.15 -12.27 -0.11
C THR A 158 -21.67 -12.66 -0.06
N ASN A 159 -21.23 -13.16 1.10
CA ASN A 159 -19.83 -13.41 1.39
C ASN A 159 -19.26 -14.62 0.61
N GLU A 160 -20.12 -15.60 0.28
CA GLU A 160 -19.66 -16.84 -0.33
C GLU A 160 -19.50 -16.75 -1.86
N THR A 161 -20.36 -16.00 -2.55
CA THR A 161 -20.36 -15.99 -4.02
C THR A 161 -19.21 -15.16 -4.62
N PHE A 162 -18.76 -14.12 -3.93
CA PHE A 162 -17.72 -13.21 -4.45
C PHE A 162 -16.31 -13.79 -4.32
N ILE A 163 -16.00 -14.49 -3.22
CA ILE A 163 -14.73 -15.21 -3.07
C ILE A 163 -14.61 -16.30 -4.13
N THR A 164 -15.70 -17.02 -4.42
CA THR A 164 -15.74 -18.02 -5.50
C THR A 164 -15.62 -17.38 -6.87
N LEU A 165 -16.25 -16.23 -7.15
CA LEU A 165 -16.13 -15.49 -8.41
C LEU A 165 -14.72 -14.88 -8.62
N CYS A 166 -14.09 -14.31 -7.60
CA CYS A 166 -12.71 -13.81 -7.69
C CYS A 166 -11.72 -14.98 -7.85
N SER A 167 -11.92 -16.07 -7.12
CA SER A 167 -11.11 -17.29 -7.27
C SER A 167 -11.29 -17.92 -8.65
N LEU A 168 -12.51 -17.97 -9.20
CA LEU A 168 -12.81 -18.44 -10.56
C LEU A 168 -12.30 -17.49 -11.64
N THR A 169 -12.32 -16.18 -11.43
CA THR A 169 -11.81 -15.21 -12.41
C THR A 169 -10.28 -15.22 -12.42
N LEU A 170 -9.63 -15.35 -11.25
CA LEU A 170 -8.20 -15.62 -11.16
C LEU A 170 -7.88 -16.99 -11.76
N TYR A 171 -8.62 -18.06 -11.45
CA TYR A 171 -8.38 -19.38 -12.02
C TYR A 171 -8.57 -19.41 -13.55
N SER A 172 -9.64 -18.80 -14.07
CA SER A 172 -9.94 -18.76 -15.51
C SER A 172 -8.99 -17.86 -16.30
N ARG A 173 -8.58 -16.71 -15.74
CA ARG A 173 -7.68 -15.75 -16.41
C ARG A 173 -6.21 -16.07 -16.19
N TYR A 174 -5.89 -17.00 -15.28
CA TYR A 174 -4.52 -17.37 -14.92
C TYR A 174 -4.13 -18.84 -15.12
N THR A 175 -5.04 -19.71 -15.59
CA THR A 175 -4.79 -21.13 -15.88
C THR A 175 -4.92 -21.51 -17.37
N LEU A 176 -4.90 -20.54 -18.29
CA LEU A 176 -4.78 -20.80 -19.73
C LEU A 176 -3.43 -20.29 -20.25
#